data_AF-A0A7V4XGT2-F1
#
_entry.id   AF-A0A7V4XGT2-F1
#
_cell.length_a   1.000
_cell.length_b   1.000
_cell.length_c   1.000
_cell.angle_alpha   90.00
_cell.angle_beta   90.00
_cell.angle_gamma   90.00
#
_symmetry.space_group_name_H-M   'P 1'
#
loop_
_entity.id
_entity.type
_entity.pdbx_description
1 polymer ?
#
loop_
_entity_poly.entity_id
_entity_poly.type
_entity_poly.pdbx_seq_one_letter_code
_entity_poly.pdbx_strand_id
1 'polypeptide(L)'
;MQWGALQPDLTPYPSFVALSAAANIIGQSTYKGEYKPDGSKATAQIFSTPKGNVLVAWSDNESELTVPTDKHSVRVANIFGEESSLRSENGAVKVKIGPDAVYLIDIGNAIVKDAIGKPRQIGKQPRLNPSHVILEGYAGLSGLKDADAYQINDDKAFDYTVHIYNFNTVAVEGSVEVAAPQGWKVYNAKRRVTIDPMGRQVITFRVLPGLPATGAYKLTVRGEFAGENVDPCVSMFSFDLAKITPVRHEALDWANDASRWKREAAQGCALSLTNSTPGTLRFDAKFADNIDRWAYPVLQFNKPVDMSHYEGLAFDLNVPEESNASLVRVMFVETSGAHYIGTTVPTAGKRRIVFMFRNLERLDHMGIDPNGHFDPDAIAAVKLGCNAGRNYLVFEASNFELVSFKSQFRASSLEACSF
;
A
#
# COMPACT_ATOMS: atom_id res chain seq x y z
N MET A 1 4.62 13.65 13.07
CA MET A 1 4.43 12.69 14.17
C MET A 1 5.52 11.63 14.07
N GLN A 2 6.25 11.38 15.14
CA GLN A 2 7.24 10.30 15.23
C GLN A 2 6.56 9.11 15.91
N TRP A 3 6.64 7.91 15.31
CA TRP A 3 5.90 6.71 15.74
C TRP A 3 6.80 5.63 16.39
N GLY A 4 8.00 6.00 16.85
CA GLY A 4 8.96 5.07 17.46
C GLY A 4 9.01 5.17 18.99
N ALA A 5 9.28 4.06 19.67
CA ALA A 5 9.58 4.04 21.10
C ALA A 5 11.07 4.37 21.40
N LEU A 6 11.91 4.36 20.38
CA LEU A 6 13.34 4.68 20.44
C LEU A 6 13.69 5.79 19.43
N GLN A 7 14.70 6.57 19.77
CA GLN A 7 15.37 7.50 18.86
C GLN A 7 16.25 6.75 17.82
N PRO A 8 16.71 7.40 16.74
CA PRO A 8 17.61 6.78 15.77
C PRO A 8 18.93 6.25 16.38
N ASP A 9 19.38 6.83 17.49
CA ASP A 9 20.55 6.41 18.26
C ASP A 9 20.23 5.33 19.32
N LEU A 10 18.99 4.80 19.32
CA LEU A 10 18.44 3.83 20.26
C LEU A 10 18.19 4.37 21.67
N THR A 11 18.30 5.68 21.90
CA THR A 11 17.91 6.29 23.18
C THR A 11 16.38 6.14 23.39
N PRO A 12 15.92 5.65 24.55
CA PRO A 12 14.49 5.43 24.78
C PRO A 12 13.73 6.74 24.89
N TYR A 13 12.57 6.81 24.23
CA TYR A 13 11.57 7.84 24.51
C TYR A 13 10.80 7.52 25.81
N PRO A 14 10.13 8.52 26.43
CA PRO A 14 9.30 8.30 27.61
C PRO A 14 8.25 7.19 27.44
N SER A 15 7.74 6.98 26.21
CA SER A 15 6.82 5.89 25.89
C SER A 15 7.43 4.50 26.12
N PHE A 16 8.72 4.31 25.85
CA PHE A 16 9.41 3.05 26.12
C PHE A 16 9.52 2.78 27.63
N VAL A 17 9.83 3.83 28.41
CA VAL A 17 9.88 3.74 29.88
C VAL A 17 8.50 3.43 30.46
N ALA A 18 7.45 4.10 29.97
CA ALA A 18 6.08 3.83 30.38
C ALA A 18 5.62 2.39 30.08
N LEU A 19 5.93 1.89 28.88
CA LEU A 19 5.66 0.49 28.51
C LEU A 19 6.43 -0.50 29.40
N SER A 20 7.67 -0.18 29.76
CA SER A 20 8.49 -1.01 30.65
C SER A 20 7.91 -1.08 32.07
N ALA A 21 7.43 0.05 32.58
CA ALA A 21 6.73 0.12 33.87
C ALA A 21 5.44 -0.71 33.85
N ALA A 22 4.61 -0.54 32.82
CA ALA A 22 3.39 -1.33 32.64
C ALA A 22 3.70 -2.84 32.55
N ALA A 23 4.70 -3.25 31.76
CA ALA A 23 5.11 -4.65 31.65
C ALA A 23 5.59 -5.24 32.99
N ASN A 24 6.35 -4.48 33.77
CA ASN A 24 6.80 -4.90 35.10
C ASN A 24 5.66 -5.01 36.13
N ILE A 25 4.63 -4.16 36.03
CA ILE A 25 3.54 -4.12 37.00
C ILE A 25 2.43 -5.11 36.63
N ILE A 26 1.98 -5.12 35.36
CA ILE A 26 0.81 -5.88 34.89
C ILE A 26 1.10 -6.85 33.73
N GLY A 27 2.36 -7.02 33.30
CA GLY A 27 2.70 -7.84 32.12
C GLY A 27 2.37 -9.33 32.25
N GLN A 28 2.30 -9.84 33.48
CA GLN A 28 1.79 -11.19 33.79
C GLN A 28 0.51 -11.06 34.61
N SER A 29 -0.61 -10.74 33.96
CA SER A 29 -1.85 -10.48 34.68
C SER A 29 -3.08 -11.18 34.11
N THR A 30 -4.09 -11.33 34.96
CA THR A 30 -5.44 -11.74 34.58
C THR A 30 -6.39 -10.58 34.87
N TYR A 31 -7.09 -10.09 33.85
CA TYR A 31 -8.12 -9.06 34.04
C TYR A 31 -9.24 -9.54 34.96
N LYS A 32 -9.65 -8.71 35.91
CA LYS A 32 -10.67 -9.01 36.92
C LYS A 32 -11.96 -8.21 36.77
N GLY A 33 -11.93 -7.10 36.03
CA GLY A 33 -13.09 -6.24 35.81
C GLY A 33 -12.74 -4.77 35.91
N GLU A 34 -13.75 -3.94 35.73
CA GLU A 34 -13.67 -2.48 35.86
C GLU A 34 -14.12 -2.06 37.26
N TYR A 35 -13.42 -1.11 37.88
CA TYR A 35 -13.88 -0.45 39.08
C TYR A 35 -14.52 0.88 38.70
N LYS A 36 -15.80 1.06 39.02
CA LYS A 36 -16.53 2.27 38.65
C LYS A 36 -17.32 2.83 39.85
N PRO A 37 -16.71 3.72 40.64
CA PRO A 37 -17.44 4.40 41.71
C PRO A 37 -18.49 5.34 41.12
N ASP A 38 -19.63 5.47 41.81
CA ASP A 38 -20.76 6.25 41.34
C ASP A 38 -20.37 7.70 41.00
N GLY A 39 -20.76 8.15 39.81
CA GLY A 39 -20.51 9.51 39.33
C GLY A 39 -19.08 9.81 38.85
N SER A 40 -18.15 8.83 38.93
CA SER A 40 -16.77 9.03 38.46
C SER A 40 -16.68 8.96 36.93
N LYS A 41 -15.91 9.88 36.34
CA LYS A 41 -15.46 9.83 34.93
C LYS A 41 -14.09 9.16 34.76
N ALA A 42 -13.55 8.57 35.83
CA ALA A 42 -12.32 7.81 35.76
C ALA A 42 -12.52 6.50 35.00
N THR A 43 -11.50 6.08 34.25
CA THR A 43 -11.38 4.68 33.83
C THR A 43 -10.50 3.98 34.84
N ALA A 44 -10.97 2.88 35.43
CA ALA A 44 -10.19 2.12 36.40
C ALA A 44 -10.37 0.61 36.18
N GLN A 45 -9.27 -0.10 35.94
CA GLN A 45 -9.26 -1.52 35.56
C GLN A 45 -8.48 -2.35 36.57
N ILE A 46 -9.05 -3.48 36.98
CA ILE A 46 -8.46 -4.37 37.99
C ILE A 46 -7.81 -5.57 37.31
N PHE A 47 -6.60 -5.86 37.73
CA PHE A 47 -5.79 -6.98 37.26
C PHE A 47 -5.29 -7.79 38.46
N SER A 48 -5.30 -9.11 38.34
CA SER A 48 -4.60 -10.01 39.27
C SER A 48 -3.22 -10.29 38.73
N THR A 49 -2.19 -10.07 39.55
CA THR A 49 -0.77 -10.23 39.18
C THR A 49 -0.05 -11.08 40.25
N PRO A 50 1.19 -11.55 39.99
CA PRO A 50 2.03 -12.15 41.03
C PRO A 50 2.31 -11.23 42.23
N LYS A 51 2.18 -9.90 42.04
CA LYS A 51 2.36 -8.87 43.08
C LYS A 51 1.06 -8.56 43.84
N GLY A 52 -0.01 -9.31 43.60
CA GLY A 52 -1.34 -9.05 44.15
C GLY A 52 -2.29 -8.40 43.14
N ASN A 53 -3.45 -7.94 43.62
CA ASN A 53 -4.39 -7.20 42.78
C ASN A 53 -3.85 -5.80 42.51
N VAL A 54 -3.94 -5.37 41.26
CA VAL A 54 -3.48 -4.06 40.78
C VAL A 54 -4.66 -3.32 40.15
N LEU A 55 -4.87 -2.07 40.53
CA LEU A 55 -5.80 -1.16 39.87
C LEU A 55 -4.99 -0.21 38.97
N VAL A 56 -5.34 -0.16 37.70
CA VAL A 56 -4.82 0.83 36.75
C VAL A 56 -5.89 1.88 36.55
N ALA A 57 -5.62 3.15 36.88
CA ALA A 57 -6.60 4.22 36.82
C ALA A 57 -6.07 5.46 36.10
N TRP A 58 -6.93 6.10 35.30
CA TRP A 58 -6.66 7.38 34.62
C TRP A 58 -7.97 8.14 34.35
N SER A 59 -7.87 9.41 33.98
CA SER A 59 -9.01 10.25 33.56
C SER A 59 -8.54 11.37 32.64
N ASP A 60 -9.40 11.86 31.75
CA ASP A 60 -9.06 12.99 30.87
C ASP A 60 -8.74 14.28 31.64
N ASN A 61 -9.24 14.41 32.87
CA ASN A 61 -9.00 15.56 33.74
C ASN A 61 -8.53 15.11 35.11
N GLU A 62 -7.79 15.97 35.81
CA GLU A 62 -7.38 15.72 37.18
C GLU A 62 -8.60 15.48 38.09
N SER A 63 -8.56 14.40 38.85
CA SER A 63 -9.60 14.03 39.81
C SER A 63 -9.05 13.17 40.94
N GLU A 64 -9.84 12.97 41.99
CA GLU A 64 -9.51 12.07 43.10
C GLU A 64 -10.41 10.83 43.04
N LEU A 65 -9.81 9.66 43.12
CA LEU A 65 -10.49 8.37 43.16
C LEU A 65 -10.36 7.78 44.56
N THR A 66 -11.48 7.42 45.18
CA THR A 66 -11.49 6.65 46.43
C THR A 66 -11.57 5.17 46.09
N VAL A 67 -10.65 4.37 46.64
CA VAL A 67 -10.48 2.96 46.30
C VAL A 67 -10.56 2.10 47.56
N PRO A 68 -11.54 1.19 47.69
CA PRO A 68 -11.64 0.26 48.81
C PRO A 68 -10.42 -0.65 48.92
N THR A 69 -9.91 -0.85 50.13
CA THR A 69 -8.80 -1.76 50.39
C THR A 69 -8.89 -2.37 51.79
N ASP A 70 -8.55 -3.66 51.90
CA ASP A 70 -8.36 -4.38 53.16
C ASP A 70 -6.90 -4.31 53.66
N LYS A 71 -6.06 -3.50 53.02
CA LYS A 71 -4.65 -3.30 53.38
C LYS A 71 -4.48 -2.03 54.22
N HIS A 72 -3.49 -2.03 55.12
CA HIS A 72 -3.11 -0.85 55.89
C HIS A 72 -2.36 0.20 55.06
N SER A 73 -1.63 -0.23 54.03
CA SER A 73 -0.97 0.63 53.05
C SER A 73 -1.02 0.00 51.67
N VAL A 74 -1.14 0.83 50.64
CA VAL A 74 -1.14 0.44 49.24
C VAL A 74 0.05 1.09 48.54
N ARG A 75 0.78 0.33 47.73
CA ARG A 75 1.84 0.89 46.88
C ARG A 75 1.22 1.57 45.67
N VAL A 76 1.76 2.72 45.28
CA VAL A 76 1.28 3.46 44.11
C VAL A 76 2.45 3.77 43.20
N ALA A 77 2.31 3.49 41.91
CA ALA A 77 3.30 3.85 40.90
C ALA A 77 2.70 4.81 39.86
N ASN A 78 3.50 5.79 39.42
CA ASN A 78 3.14 6.63 38.27
C ASN A 78 3.38 5.89 36.94
N ILE A 79 3.12 6.58 35.81
CA ILE A 79 3.28 6.01 34.47
C ILE A 79 4.72 5.53 34.17
N PHE A 80 5.72 6.08 34.85
CA PHE A 80 7.13 5.69 34.70
C PHE A 80 7.60 4.64 35.72
N GLY A 81 6.71 4.18 36.61
CA GLY A 81 7.01 3.15 37.60
C GLY A 81 7.65 3.66 38.89
N GLU A 82 7.70 4.98 39.11
CA GLU A 82 8.15 5.54 40.38
C GLU A 82 7.15 5.23 41.48
N GLU A 83 7.61 4.57 42.54
CA GLU A 83 6.75 4.07 43.61
C GLU A 83 6.67 5.01 44.82
N SER A 84 5.48 5.07 45.40
CA SER A 84 5.17 5.69 46.68
C SER A 84 4.18 4.79 47.44
N SER A 85 3.74 5.22 48.62
CA SER A 85 2.74 4.50 49.40
C SER A 85 1.62 5.43 49.89
N LEU A 86 0.41 4.90 49.88
CA LEU A 86 -0.78 5.54 50.46
C LEU A 86 -1.21 4.75 51.69
N ARG A 87 -1.49 5.46 52.78
CA ARG A 87 -2.06 4.86 53.98
C ARG A 87 -3.56 4.71 53.81
N SER A 88 -4.10 3.56 54.20
CA SER A 88 -5.53 3.34 54.22
C SER A 88 -6.16 4.05 55.43
N GLU A 89 -7.26 4.75 55.18
CA GLU A 89 -8.10 5.38 56.20
C GLU A 89 -9.52 4.85 56.02
N ASN A 90 -10.11 4.31 57.09
CA ASN A 90 -11.46 3.73 57.08
C ASN A 90 -11.68 2.66 55.99
N GLY A 91 -10.65 1.87 55.67
CA GLY A 91 -10.74 0.79 54.68
C GLY A 91 -10.69 1.25 53.23
N ALA A 92 -10.19 2.46 52.95
CA ALA A 92 -10.01 2.98 51.60
C ALA A 92 -8.74 3.83 51.48
N VAL A 93 -8.24 3.98 50.25
CA VAL A 93 -7.19 4.93 49.90
C VAL A 93 -7.72 5.96 48.90
N LYS A 94 -7.22 7.19 48.98
CA LYS A 94 -7.52 8.25 48.03
C LYS A 94 -6.33 8.48 47.11
N VAL A 95 -6.53 8.41 45.81
CA VAL A 95 -5.49 8.56 44.81
C VAL A 95 -5.84 9.66 43.83
N LYS A 96 -4.88 10.53 43.54
CA LYS A 96 -5.01 11.50 42.45
C LYS A 96 -4.76 10.81 41.13
N ILE A 97 -5.63 11.06 40.16
CA ILE A 97 -5.52 10.54 38.80
C ILE A 97 -5.65 11.69 37.81
N GLY A 98 -5.07 11.52 36.64
CA GLY A 98 -5.15 12.46 35.51
C GLY A 98 -4.96 11.71 34.20
N PRO A 99 -4.52 12.39 33.13
CA PRO A 99 -4.37 11.77 31.81
C PRO A 99 -3.38 10.59 31.80
N ASP A 100 -2.39 10.62 32.69
CA ASP A 100 -1.42 9.55 32.87
C ASP A 100 -1.95 8.44 33.76
N ALA A 101 -1.65 7.19 33.37
CA ALA A 101 -2.02 6.02 34.16
C ALA A 101 -1.28 5.98 35.50
N VAL A 102 -2.04 5.68 36.56
CA VAL A 102 -1.54 5.40 37.90
C VAL A 102 -1.85 3.95 38.26
N TYR A 103 -0.89 3.28 38.90
CA TYR A 103 -0.99 1.88 39.30
C TYR A 103 -1.07 1.78 40.81
N LEU A 104 -2.14 1.26 41.36
CA LEU A 104 -2.22 0.90 42.77
C LEU A 104 -1.93 -0.59 42.89
N ILE A 105 -0.84 -0.94 43.56
CA ILE A 105 -0.26 -2.28 43.60
C ILE A 105 -0.55 -2.94 44.95
N ASP A 106 -0.99 -4.19 44.89
CA ASP A 106 -1.44 -4.99 46.04
C ASP A 106 -2.57 -4.32 46.84
N ILE A 107 -3.61 -3.83 46.14
CA ILE A 107 -4.78 -3.16 46.75
C ILE A 107 -5.65 -4.11 47.59
N GLY A 108 -5.32 -5.40 47.61
CA GLY A 108 -6.07 -6.43 48.32
C GLY A 108 -7.38 -6.82 47.64
N ASN A 109 -8.31 -7.45 48.38
CA ASN A 109 -9.48 -8.10 47.81
C ASN A 109 -10.79 -7.31 47.96
N ALA A 110 -10.79 -6.24 48.76
CA ALA A 110 -12.00 -5.44 49.02
C ALA A 110 -12.64 -4.94 47.71
N ILE A 111 -11.82 -4.36 46.82
CA ILE A 111 -12.25 -3.80 45.53
C ILE A 111 -12.72 -4.82 44.50
N VAL A 112 -12.26 -6.08 44.58
CA VAL A 112 -12.60 -7.11 43.57
C VAL A 112 -14.08 -7.47 43.64
N LYS A 113 -14.71 -7.31 44.80
CA LYS A 113 -16.15 -7.53 45.00
C LYS A 113 -17.00 -6.54 44.22
N ASP A 114 -16.48 -5.33 44.02
CA ASP A 114 -17.16 -4.22 43.33
C ASP A 114 -16.78 -4.16 41.85
N ALA A 115 -16.01 -5.14 41.35
CA ALA A 115 -15.58 -5.20 39.96
C ALA A 115 -16.78 -5.50 39.04
N ILE A 116 -16.96 -4.66 38.03
CA ILE A 116 -18.01 -4.77 37.02
C ILE A 116 -17.43 -5.40 35.75
N GLY A 117 -18.23 -6.25 35.11
CA GLY A 117 -17.87 -6.92 33.87
C GLY A 117 -17.23 -8.29 34.11
N LYS A 118 -17.50 -9.23 33.20
CA LYS A 118 -16.90 -10.56 33.26
C LYS A 118 -15.54 -10.53 32.58
N PRO A 119 -14.49 -11.15 33.15
CA PRO A 119 -13.25 -11.40 32.41
C PRO A 119 -13.58 -12.04 31.07
N ARG A 120 -13.06 -11.50 29.96
CA ARG A 120 -13.17 -12.17 28.67
C ARG A 120 -12.55 -13.56 28.83
N GLN A 121 -13.24 -14.59 28.35
CA GLN A 121 -12.64 -15.92 28.28
C GLN A 121 -11.34 -15.80 27.48
N ILE A 122 -10.26 -16.36 28.04
CA ILE A 122 -8.98 -16.44 27.32
C ILE A 122 -9.28 -17.10 25.99
N GLY A 123 -9.07 -16.36 24.90
CA GLY A 123 -9.18 -16.93 23.56
C GLY A 123 -8.24 -18.12 23.49
N LYS A 124 -8.74 -19.28 23.03
CA LYS A 124 -7.85 -20.40 22.74
C LYS A 124 -6.93 -19.93 21.61
N GLN A 125 -5.63 -19.88 21.87
CA GLN A 125 -4.68 -19.80 20.76
C GLN A 125 -4.96 -21.00 19.84
N PRO A 126 -5.07 -20.78 18.52
CA PRO A 126 -5.19 -21.90 17.60
C PRO A 126 -3.97 -22.80 17.82
N ARG A 127 -4.20 -24.12 17.92
CA ARG A 127 -3.10 -25.08 17.84
C ARG A 127 -2.63 -25.07 16.39
N LEU A 128 -1.62 -24.27 16.12
CA LEU A 128 -0.94 -24.26 14.83
C LEU A 128 -0.03 -25.49 14.80
N ASN A 129 -0.22 -26.35 13.81
CA ASN A 129 0.74 -27.38 13.43
C ASN A 129 1.38 -26.93 12.09
N PRO A 130 2.24 -25.90 12.11
CA PRO A 130 2.82 -25.37 10.88
C PRO A 130 3.66 -26.44 10.21
N SER A 131 3.74 -26.41 8.88
CA SER A 131 4.65 -27.32 8.19
C SER A 131 6.08 -27.03 8.58
N HIS A 132 6.87 -28.08 8.81
CA HIS A 132 8.30 -27.97 9.06
C HIS A 132 9.10 -27.74 7.77
N VAL A 133 8.46 -27.79 6.61
CA VAL A 133 9.08 -27.40 5.34
C VAL A 133 8.60 -26.01 4.99
N ILE A 134 9.53 -25.09 4.71
CA ILE A 134 9.22 -23.69 4.40
C ILE A 134 9.74 -23.35 3.01
N LEU A 135 8.90 -22.67 2.23
CA LEU A 135 9.23 -22.15 0.91
C LEU A 135 9.48 -20.65 1.00
N GLU A 136 10.61 -20.19 0.47
CA GLU A 136 10.95 -18.79 0.32
C GLU A 136 11.32 -18.54 -1.14
N GLY A 137 10.62 -17.63 -1.80
CA GLY A 137 10.80 -17.31 -3.21
C GLY A 137 11.23 -15.87 -3.40
N TYR A 138 12.14 -15.63 -4.34
CA TYR A 138 12.58 -14.29 -4.71
C TYR A 138 13.03 -14.22 -6.16
N ALA A 139 12.94 -13.02 -6.73
CA ALA A 139 13.47 -12.70 -8.05
C ALA A 139 14.62 -11.69 -7.93
N GLY A 140 15.61 -11.79 -8.82
CA GLY A 140 16.68 -10.79 -8.97
C GLY A 140 16.23 -9.48 -9.62
N LEU A 141 15.00 -9.05 -9.34
CA LEU A 141 14.37 -7.86 -9.91
C LEU A 141 14.26 -6.74 -8.85
N SER A 142 14.19 -5.49 -9.29
CA SER A 142 13.95 -4.36 -8.39
C SER A 142 12.56 -4.44 -7.75
N GLY A 143 12.43 -4.03 -6.49
CA GLY A 143 11.15 -3.99 -5.79
C GLY A 143 10.38 -2.67 -5.99
N LEU A 144 9.05 -2.76 -6.05
CA LEU A 144 8.09 -1.66 -5.94
C LEU A 144 7.48 -1.70 -4.55
N LYS A 145 7.98 -0.83 -3.66
CA LYS A 145 7.61 -0.83 -2.23
C LYS A 145 6.11 -0.65 -2.00
N ASP A 146 5.47 0.26 -2.74
CA ASP A 146 4.05 0.59 -2.51
C ASP A 146 3.10 -0.51 -3.00
N ALA A 147 3.56 -1.35 -3.93
CA ALA A 147 2.78 -2.46 -4.50
C ALA A 147 3.18 -3.83 -3.92
N ASP A 148 4.19 -3.86 -3.03
CA ASP A 148 4.82 -5.08 -2.51
C ASP A 148 5.13 -6.11 -3.61
N ALA A 149 5.71 -5.62 -4.72
CA ALA A 149 5.87 -6.39 -5.96
C ALA A 149 7.25 -6.22 -6.59
N TYR A 150 7.74 -7.24 -7.29
CA TYR A 150 8.90 -7.13 -8.17
C TYR A 150 8.54 -6.38 -9.46
N GLN A 151 9.45 -5.54 -9.95
CA GLN A 151 9.29 -4.75 -11.16
C GLN A 151 9.90 -5.47 -12.36
N ILE A 152 9.09 -5.70 -13.40
CA ILE A 152 9.53 -6.24 -14.69
C ILE A 152 9.73 -5.09 -15.66
N ASN A 153 10.95 -4.92 -16.15
CA ASN A 153 11.35 -3.79 -16.99
C ASN A 153 11.49 -4.14 -18.48
N ASP A 154 11.48 -5.42 -18.83
CA ASP A 154 11.52 -5.91 -20.21
C ASP A 154 10.66 -7.17 -20.39
N ASP A 155 10.53 -7.65 -21.62
CA ASP A 155 9.75 -8.85 -21.97
C ASP A 155 10.58 -10.15 -21.90
N LYS A 156 11.79 -10.09 -21.32
CA LYS A 156 12.70 -11.24 -21.29
C LYS A 156 12.39 -12.14 -20.11
N ALA A 157 12.78 -13.39 -20.28
CA ALA A 157 12.72 -14.35 -19.19
C ALA A 157 13.69 -13.96 -18.07
N PHE A 158 13.23 -14.06 -16.83
CA PHE A 158 14.01 -13.83 -15.62
C PHE A 158 14.12 -15.11 -14.78
N ASP A 159 15.09 -15.12 -13.87
CA ASP A 159 15.29 -16.20 -12.92
C ASP A 159 14.51 -15.92 -11.63
N TYR A 160 13.77 -16.93 -11.19
CA TYR A 160 13.03 -16.95 -9.92
C TYR A 160 13.57 -18.08 -9.05
N THR A 161 14.19 -17.72 -7.93
CA THR A 161 14.84 -18.66 -7.03
C THR A 161 13.93 -19.00 -5.87
N VAL A 162 13.86 -20.30 -5.55
CA VAL A 162 13.13 -20.83 -4.40
C VAL A 162 14.14 -21.51 -3.48
N HIS A 163 14.21 -21.01 -2.25
CA HIS A 163 14.80 -21.71 -1.13
C HIS A 163 13.75 -22.60 -0.49
N ILE A 164 14.17 -23.82 -0.17
CA ILE A 164 13.32 -24.82 0.48
C ILE A 164 14.06 -25.27 1.73
N TYR A 165 13.50 -24.97 2.89
CA TYR A 165 14.07 -25.31 4.18
C TYR A 165 13.34 -26.50 4.78
N ASN A 166 14.08 -27.44 5.34
CA ASN A 166 13.53 -28.55 6.12
C ASN A 166 13.94 -28.38 7.59
N PHE A 167 12.99 -28.03 8.46
CA PHE A 167 13.21 -27.92 9.90
C PHE A 167 12.91 -29.22 10.66
N ASN A 168 12.68 -30.34 9.95
CA ASN A 168 12.62 -31.65 10.59
C ASN A 168 14.01 -32.17 10.96
N THR A 169 14.03 -33.13 11.89
CA THR A 169 15.22 -33.92 12.25
C THR A 169 15.48 -35.10 11.31
N VAL A 170 14.64 -35.30 10.30
CA VAL A 170 14.77 -36.34 9.26
C VAL A 170 14.78 -35.71 7.88
N ALA A 171 15.41 -36.38 6.91
CA ALA A 171 15.39 -35.96 5.52
C ALA A 171 13.96 -36.05 4.97
N VAL A 172 13.61 -35.13 4.07
CA VAL A 172 12.32 -35.12 3.39
C VAL A 172 12.51 -35.15 1.88
N GLU A 173 11.64 -35.89 1.20
CA GLU A 173 11.54 -35.90 -0.25
C GLU A 173 10.16 -35.35 -0.65
N GLY A 174 10.15 -34.59 -1.75
CA GLY A 174 8.92 -34.00 -2.25
C GLY A 174 9.10 -33.34 -3.60
N SER A 175 8.10 -32.56 -3.97
CA SER A 175 8.14 -31.76 -5.19
C SER A 175 7.75 -30.32 -4.92
N VAL A 176 8.33 -29.42 -5.71
CA VAL A 176 7.98 -28.00 -5.73
C VAL A 176 7.49 -27.65 -7.12
N GLU A 177 6.39 -26.92 -7.18
CA GLU A 177 5.73 -26.47 -8.39
C GLU A 177 5.50 -24.97 -8.37
N VAL A 178 5.82 -24.29 -9.47
CA VAL A 178 5.59 -22.87 -9.66
C VAL A 178 4.43 -22.67 -10.63
N ALA A 179 3.32 -22.16 -10.10
CA ALA A 179 2.18 -21.73 -10.88
C ALA A 179 2.34 -20.23 -11.22
N ALA A 180 2.24 -19.92 -12.51
CA ALA A 180 2.28 -18.54 -13.02
C ALA A 180 0.90 -18.09 -13.51
N PRO A 181 0.66 -16.78 -13.66
CA PRO A 181 -0.55 -16.24 -14.27
C PRO A 181 -0.77 -16.75 -15.70
N GLN A 182 -2.00 -16.63 -16.19
CA GLN A 182 -2.30 -16.95 -17.58
C GLN A 182 -1.40 -16.16 -18.54
N GLY A 183 -0.89 -16.83 -19.57
CA GLY A 183 -0.01 -16.25 -20.59
C GLY A 183 1.46 -16.19 -20.20
N TRP A 184 1.81 -16.45 -18.94
CA TRP A 184 3.20 -16.59 -18.50
C TRP A 184 3.66 -18.03 -18.69
N LYS A 185 4.96 -18.23 -18.87
CA LYS A 185 5.56 -19.56 -19.01
C LYS A 185 6.65 -19.78 -17.96
N VAL A 186 6.55 -20.86 -17.21
CA VAL A 186 7.61 -21.32 -16.31
C VAL A 186 8.26 -22.56 -16.91
N TYR A 187 9.55 -22.49 -17.16
CA TYR A 187 10.31 -23.62 -17.68
C TYR A 187 10.61 -24.59 -16.54
N ASN A 188 10.32 -25.88 -16.75
CA ASN A 188 10.43 -26.93 -15.74
C ASN A 188 9.68 -26.56 -14.44
N ALA A 189 8.41 -26.15 -14.59
CA ALA A 189 7.58 -25.60 -13.53
C ALA A 189 7.48 -26.50 -12.28
N LYS A 190 7.67 -27.82 -12.41
CA LYS A 190 7.68 -28.77 -11.31
C LYS A 190 9.03 -29.50 -11.21
N ARG A 191 9.60 -29.58 -10.02
CA ARG A 191 10.86 -30.29 -9.75
C ARG A 191 10.75 -31.13 -8.48
N ARG A 192 11.35 -32.32 -8.51
CA ARG A 192 11.53 -33.18 -7.34
C ARG A 192 12.80 -32.77 -6.60
N VAL A 193 12.76 -32.79 -5.27
CA VAL A 193 13.89 -32.43 -4.41
C VAL A 193 13.95 -33.34 -3.18
N THR A 194 15.16 -33.54 -2.69
CA THR A 194 15.45 -34.16 -1.40
C THR A 194 16.19 -33.14 -0.55
N ILE A 195 15.82 -33.03 0.72
CA ILE A 195 16.35 -32.03 1.63
C ILE A 195 16.76 -32.72 2.92
N ASP A 196 18.03 -32.56 3.28
CA ASP A 196 18.59 -33.12 4.51
C ASP A 196 17.90 -32.58 5.77
N PRO A 197 18.02 -33.28 6.92
CA PRO A 197 17.58 -32.75 8.21
C PRO A 197 18.17 -31.36 8.48
N MET A 198 17.36 -30.42 8.94
CA MET A 198 17.78 -29.02 9.18
C MET A 198 18.42 -28.36 7.95
N GLY A 199 18.20 -28.92 6.76
CA GLY A 199 18.88 -28.55 5.52
C GLY A 199 18.13 -27.50 4.70
N ARG A 200 18.83 -27.00 3.68
CA ARG A 200 18.29 -26.07 2.68
C ARG A 200 18.64 -26.55 1.28
N GLN A 201 17.63 -26.60 0.41
CA GLN A 201 17.82 -26.76 -1.03
C GLN A 201 17.49 -25.46 -1.76
N VAL A 202 18.27 -25.14 -2.79
CA VAL A 202 18.05 -23.98 -3.66
C VAL A 202 17.71 -24.49 -5.05
N ILE A 203 16.59 -24.02 -5.61
CA ILE A 203 16.21 -24.30 -7.00
C ILE A 203 15.86 -23.00 -7.71
N THR A 204 16.27 -22.89 -8.97
CA THR A 204 15.93 -21.74 -9.81
C THR A 204 15.02 -22.18 -10.94
N PHE A 205 13.97 -21.41 -11.17
CA PHE A 205 13.04 -21.52 -12.27
C PHE A 205 13.25 -20.36 -13.23
N ARG A 206 13.20 -20.64 -14.53
CA ARG A 206 13.19 -19.59 -15.53
C ARG A 206 11.73 -19.24 -15.86
N VAL A 207 11.39 -17.96 -15.76
CA VAL A 207 10.03 -17.45 -15.96
C VAL A 207 10.05 -16.48 -17.12
N LEU A 208 9.29 -16.79 -18.18
CA LEU A 208 9.00 -15.86 -19.25
C LEU A 208 7.69 -15.13 -18.92
N PRO A 209 7.72 -13.82 -18.68
CA PRO A 209 6.51 -13.07 -18.42
C PRO A 209 5.56 -13.10 -19.61
N GLY A 210 4.26 -12.99 -19.33
CA GLY A 210 3.24 -12.83 -20.36
C GLY A 210 3.21 -11.42 -20.93
N LEU A 211 2.11 -11.07 -21.60
CA LEU A 211 1.97 -9.76 -22.24
C LEU A 211 2.00 -8.63 -21.20
N PRO A 212 2.82 -7.58 -21.42
CA PRO A 212 2.91 -6.43 -20.53
C PRO A 212 1.58 -5.77 -20.30
N ALA A 213 1.26 -5.54 -19.04
CA ALA A 213 0.00 -4.99 -18.65
C ALA A 213 0.10 -4.40 -17.23
N THR A 214 -0.72 -3.39 -16.97
CA THR A 214 -0.91 -2.82 -15.63
C THR A 214 -1.57 -3.79 -14.67
N GLY A 215 -1.21 -3.66 -13.39
CA GLY A 215 -1.71 -4.48 -12.30
C GLY A 215 -0.64 -5.44 -11.79
N ALA A 216 -0.97 -6.09 -10.68
CA ALA A 216 -0.07 -7.03 -10.03
C ALA A 216 -0.37 -8.47 -10.45
N TYR A 217 0.70 -9.20 -10.77
CA TYR A 217 0.70 -10.58 -11.22
C TYR A 217 1.22 -11.47 -10.10
N LYS A 218 0.51 -12.57 -9.84
CA LYS A 218 0.84 -13.48 -8.76
C LYS A 218 1.57 -14.71 -9.29
N LEU A 219 2.78 -14.94 -8.80
CA LEU A 219 3.48 -16.21 -8.97
C LEU A 219 3.40 -16.98 -7.65
N THR A 220 2.96 -18.23 -7.70
CA THR A 220 2.72 -19.05 -6.51
C THR A 220 3.59 -20.29 -6.56
N VAL A 221 4.41 -20.48 -5.54
CA VAL A 221 5.18 -21.71 -5.31
C VAL A 221 4.38 -22.59 -4.37
N ARG A 222 4.14 -23.83 -4.77
CA ARG A 222 3.53 -24.87 -3.94
C ARG A 222 4.54 -25.99 -3.77
N GLY A 223 4.43 -26.69 -2.65
CA GLY A 223 5.22 -27.87 -2.41
C GLY A 223 4.37 -28.98 -1.80
N GLU A 224 4.79 -30.21 -2.08
CA GLU A 224 4.22 -31.42 -1.51
C GLU A 224 5.39 -32.26 -1.00
N PHE A 225 5.43 -32.51 0.32
CA PHE A 225 6.51 -33.25 0.99
C PHE A 225 5.89 -34.26 1.92
N ALA A 226 6.38 -35.51 1.87
CA ALA A 226 5.83 -36.63 2.67
C ALA A 226 4.30 -36.80 2.55
N GLY A 227 3.71 -36.44 1.41
CA GLY A 227 2.26 -36.52 1.17
C GLY A 227 1.44 -35.35 1.75
N GLU A 228 2.09 -34.34 2.32
CA GLU A 228 1.45 -33.14 2.85
C GLU A 228 1.76 -31.90 2.00
N ASN A 229 0.79 -31.00 1.87
CA ASN A 229 0.98 -29.71 1.23
C ASN A 229 1.64 -28.73 2.20
N VAL A 230 2.71 -28.07 1.76
CA VAL A 230 3.26 -26.91 2.47
C VAL A 230 2.47 -25.65 2.14
N ASP A 231 2.50 -24.70 3.08
CA ASP A 231 1.98 -23.36 2.84
C ASP A 231 2.65 -22.73 1.61
N PRO A 232 1.87 -22.10 0.71
CA PRO A 232 2.41 -21.57 -0.53
C PRO A 232 3.25 -20.33 -0.28
N CYS A 233 4.35 -20.19 -1.02
CA CYS A 233 5.07 -18.93 -1.15
C CYS A 233 4.48 -18.13 -2.32
N VAL A 234 4.19 -16.86 -2.10
CA VAL A 234 3.58 -15.98 -3.10
C VAL A 234 4.46 -14.76 -3.32
N SER A 235 4.78 -14.49 -4.58
CA SER A 235 5.47 -13.28 -5.02
C SER A 235 4.58 -12.49 -5.98
N MET A 236 4.51 -11.17 -5.79
CA MET A 236 3.80 -10.26 -6.69
C MET A 236 4.78 -9.63 -7.69
N PHE A 237 4.32 -9.40 -8.91
CA PHE A 237 5.09 -8.80 -10.00
C PHE A 237 4.27 -7.71 -10.70
N SER A 238 4.90 -6.65 -11.19
CA SER A 238 4.24 -5.62 -11.99
C SER A 238 5.18 -5.16 -13.10
N PHE A 239 4.62 -4.85 -14.27
CA PHE A 239 5.40 -4.30 -15.38
C PHE A 239 5.63 -2.80 -15.21
N ASP A 240 6.86 -2.36 -15.52
CA ASP A 240 7.18 -0.96 -15.78
C ASP A 240 6.95 -0.66 -17.26
N LEU A 241 5.72 -0.33 -17.63
CA LEU A 241 5.36 -0.07 -19.02
C LEU A 241 6.17 1.07 -19.65
N ALA A 242 6.76 1.96 -18.84
CA ALA A 242 7.63 3.04 -19.33
C ALA A 242 8.99 2.53 -19.85
N LYS A 243 9.42 1.32 -19.47
CA LYS A 243 10.68 0.70 -19.91
C LYS A 243 10.50 -0.40 -20.95
N ILE A 244 9.25 -0.81 -21.19
CA ILE A 244 8.93 -1.89 -22.11
C ILE A 244 8.73 -1.32 -23.52
N THR A 245 9.36 -1.96 -24.49
CA THR A 245 9.17 -1.63 -25.90
C THR A 245 7.79 -2.10 -26.36
N PRO A 246 6.91 -1.23 -26.87
CA PRO A 246 5.63 -1.64 -27.44
C PRO A 246 5.86 -2.44 -28.73
N VAL A 247 4.99 -3.43 -28.98
CA VAL A 247 5.07 -4.25 -30.21
C VAL A 247 4.53 -3.51 -31.43
N ARG A 248 3.66 -2.51 -31.20
CA ARG A 248 3.14 -1.59 -32.20
C ARG A 248 3.01 -0.22 -31.57
N HIS A 249 3.40 0.81 -32.30
CA HIS A 249 3.22 2.19 -31.88
C HIS A 249 2.95 3.11 -33.07
N GLU A 250 2.31 4.24 -32.81
CA GLU A 250 2.03 5.27 -33.81
C GLU A 250 2.25 6.65 -33.21
N ALA A 251 3.16 7.40 -33.80
CA ALA A 251 3.46 8.76 -33.38
C ALA A 251 2.25 9.68 -33.59
N LEU A 252 1.96 10.50 -32.59
CA LEU A 252 0.87 11.47 -32.62
C LEU A 252 1.42 12.87 -32.89
N ASP A 253 1.80 13.13 -34.14
CA ASP A 253 2.38 14.42 -34.55
C ASP A 253 1.49 15.61 -34.20
N TRP A 254 0.18 15.41 -34.22
CA TRP A 254 -0.79 16.44 -33.86
C TRP A 254 -0.72 16.87 -32.40
N ALA A 255 -0.29 15.99 -31.50
CA ALA A 255 -0.14 16.32 -30.09
C ALA A 255 1.08 17.21 -29.86
N ASN A 256 2.00 17.30 -30.82
CA ASN A 256 3.24 18.06 -30.70
C ASN A 256 3.14 19.52 -31.18
N ASP A 257 1.98 20.00 -31.64
CA ASP A 257 1.80 21.37 -32.15
C ASP A 257 0.98 22.22 -31.18
N ALA A 258 1.62 23.20 -30.53
CA ALA A 258 0.98 24.03 -29.51
C ALA A 258 -0.22 24.83 -30.07
N SER A 259 -0.23 25.16 -31.36
CA SER A 259 -1.31 25.93 -31.99
C SER A 259 -2.63 25.16 -32.08
N ARG A 260 -2.59 23.83 -31.98
CA ARG A 260 -3.77 22.97 -32.00
C ARG A 260 -4.49 22.85 -30.66
N TRP A 261 -3.84 23.27 -29.58
CA TRP A 261 -4.39 23.19 -28.24
C TRP A 261 -5.10 24.49 -27.88
N LYS A 262 -6.35 24.38 -27.48
CA LYS A 262 -7.16 25.50 -27.02
C LYS A 262 -7.05 25.62 -25.51
N ARG A 263 -6.99 26.87 -25.03
CA ARG A 263 -6.98 27.16 -23.60
C ARG A 263 -8.27 26.65 -22.95
N GLU A 264 -8.10 25.83 -21.92
CA GLU A 264 -9.15 25.47 -20.98
C GLU A 264 -8.50 25.38 -19.59
N ALA A 265 -8.83 26.34 -18.73
CA ALA A 265 -8.21 26.50 -17.41
C ALA A 265 -9.14 27.29 -16.49
N ALA A 266 -8.88 27.22 -15.19
CA ALA A 266 -9.60 27.99 -14.20
C ALA A 266 -9.66 29.49 -14.54
N GLN A 267 -10.75 30.15 -14.14
CA GLN A 267 -10.87 31.60 -14.27
C GLN A 267 -9.78 32.28 -13.43
N GLY A 268 -9.04 33.22 -14.02
CA GLY A 268 -7.86 33.83 -13.37
C GLY A 268 -6.55 33.06 -13.56
N CYS A 269 -6.53 31.98 -14.35
CA CYS A 269 -5.31 31.33 -14.80
C CYS A 269 -4.79 31.94 -16.12
N ALA A 270 -3.58 32.48 -16.10
CA ALA A 270 -2.81 32.80 -17.29
C ALA A 270 -2.06 31.54 -17.76
N LEU A 271 -2.66 30.81 -18.69
CA LEU A 271 -2.09 29.62 -19.31
C LEU A 271 -1.47 29.98 -20.68
N SER A 272 -0.23 29.57 -20.88
CA SER A 272 0.49 29.63 -22.16
C SER A 272 0.93 28.23 -22.58
N LEU A 273 0.77 27.92 -23.86
CA LEU A 273 1.32 26.71 -24.49
C LEU A 273 2.26 27.14 -25.60
N THR A 274 3.47 26.61 -25.58
CA THR A 274 4.47 26.88 -26.61
C THR A 274 5.18 25.61 -27.02
N ASN A 275 5.75 25.60 -28.23
CA ASN A 275 6.73 24.60 -28.60
C ASN A 275 8.11 25.06 -28.12
N SER A 276 8.64 24.47 -27.05
CA SER A 276 9.98 24.85 -26.55
C SER A 276 11.08 24.36 -27.48
N THR A 277 10.86 23.21 -28.13
CA THR A 277 11.64 22.67 -29.24
C THR A 277 10.69 21.94 -30.22
N PRO A 278 11.11 21.63 -31.45
CA PRO A 278 10.31 20.79 -32.35
C PRO A 278 9.93 19.47 -31.65
N GLY A 279 8.64 19.14 -31.61
CA GLY A 279 8.17 17.92 -30.97
C GLY A 279 7.94 17.99 -29.45
N THR A 280 8.20 19.15 -28.81
CA THR A 280 8.01 19.32 -27.35
C THR A 280 7.06 20.46 -27.05
N LEU A 281 5.96 20.15 -26.37
CA LEU A 281 5.04 21.13 -25.82
C LEU A 281 5.49 21.54 -24.43
N ARG A 282 5.47 22.85 -24.15
CA ARG A 282 5.65 23.43 -22.83
C ARG A 282 4.34 24.04 -22.36
N PHE A 283 3.97 23.72 -21.14
CA PHE A 283 2.81 24.24 -20.43
C PHE A 283 3.32 25.18 -19.34
N ASP A 284 2.91 26.44 -19.38
CA ASP A 284 3.21 27.44 -18.35
C ASP A 284 1.88 28.02 -17.86
N ALA A 285 1.53 27.76 -16.59
CA ALA A 285 0.30 28.28 -16.00
C ALA A 285 0.60 29.05 -14.72
N LYS A 286 0.06 30.26 -14.65
CA LYS A 286 0.11 31.14 -13.47
C LYS A 286 -1.30 31.41 -12.98
N PHE A 287 -1.58 31.12 -11.73
CA PHE A 287 -2.89 31.29 -11.10
C PHE A 287 -2.90 32.53 -10.24
N ALA A 288 -4.03 33.24 -10.24
CA ALA A 288 -4.30 34.27 -9.23
C ALA A 288 -4.38 33.66 -7.81
N ASP A 289 -4.36 34.51 -6.80
CA ASP A 289 -4.56 34.07 -5.42
C ASP A 289 -6.00 33.58 -5.18
N ASN A 290 -6.15 32.57 -4.31
CA ASN A 290 -7.42 32.05 -3.82
C ASN A 290 -8.41 31.57 -4.90
N ILE A 291 -7.91 31.09 -6.04
CA ILE A 291 -8.71 30.39 -7.05
C ILE A 291 -8.45 28.89 -7.05
N ASP A 292 -9.34 28.14 -7.69
CA ASP A 292 -9.08 26.74 -8.03
C ASP A 292 -7.95 26.65 -9.07
N ARG A 293 -7.04 25.67 -8.91
CA ARG A 293 -5.74 25.63 -9.60
C ARG A 293 -5.65 24.47 -10.57
N TRP A 294 -6.42 24.56 -11.65
CA TRP A 294 -6.38 23.59 -12.74
C TRP A 294 -6.21 24.26 -14.10
N ALA A 295 -5.50 23.58 -14.99
CA ALA A 295 -5.32 23.93 -16.39
C ALA A 295 -5.30 22.65 -17.22
N TYR A 296 -6.26 22.49 -18.12
CA TYR A 296 -6.47 21.31 -18.96
C TYR A 296 -6.75 21.72 -20.42
N PRO A 297 -5.78 22.34 -21.11
CA PRO A 297 -5.95 22.70 -22.50
C PRO A 297 -6.39 21.49 -23.34
N VAL A 298 -7.21 21.78 -24.33
CA VAL A 298 -7.95 20.78 -25.10
C VAL A 298 -7.52 20.80 -26.56
N LEU A 299 -7.21 19.63 -27.08
CA LEU A 299 -7.05 19.38 -28.50
C LEU A 299 -8.33 18.75 -29.02
N GLN A 300 -9.12 19.53 -29.75
CA GLN A 300 -10.36 19.09 -30.38
C GLN A 300 -10.07 18.52 -31.77
N PHE A 301 -10.61 17.35 -32.09
CA PHE A 301 -10.54 16.82 -33.44
C PHE A 301 -11.72 17.33 -34.28
N ASN A 302 -11.47 17.60 -35.56
CA ASN A 302 -12.51 18.02 -36.51
C ASN A 302 -13.47 16.86 -36.87
N LYS A 303 -12.99 15.63 -36.73
CA LYS A 303 -13.74 14.38 -36.85
C LYS A 303 -13.27 13.45 -35.73
N PRO A 304 -14.13 12.57 -35.22
CA PRO A 304 -13.72 11.57 -34.23
C PRO A 304 -12.55 10.74 -34.75
N VAL A 305 -11.62 10.41 -33.85
CA VAL A 305 -10.44 9.59 -34.13
C VAL A 305 -10.66 8.22 -33.53
N ASP A 306 -10.38 7.19 -34.33
CA ASP A 306 -10.37 5.79 -33.90
C ASP A 306 -8.97 5.42 -33.38
N MET A 307 -8.89 5.10 -32.10
CA MET A 307 -7.71 4.63 -31.38
C MET A 307 -7.87 3.18 -30.90
N SER A 308 -8.94 2.48 -31.31
CA SER A 308 -9.30 1.12 -30.83
C SER A 308 -8.27 0.04 -31.19
N HIS A 309 -7.43 0.32 -32.19
CA HIS A 309 -6.33 -0.54 -32.60
C HIS A 309 -5.11 -0.52 -31.65
N TYR A 310 -5.15 0.31 -30.62
CA TYR A 310 -4.09 0.48 -29.62
C TYR A 310 -4.62 0.26 -28.21
N GLU A 311 -3.72 0.00 -27.27
CA GLU A 311 -4.07 -0.31 -25.88
C GLU A 311 -3.87 0.86 -24.92
N GLY A 312 -3.19 1.93 -25.36
CA GLY A 312 -2.89 3.07 -24.52
C GLY A 312 -2.18 4.21 -25.25
N LEU A 313 -1.91 5.26 -24.48
CA LEU A 313 -1.14 6.43 -24.86
C LEU A 313 0.16 6.47 -24.06
N ALA A 314 1.28 6.73 -24.74
CA ALA A 314 2.55 7.02 -24.12
C ALA A 314 3.05 8.42 -24.51
N PHE A 315 3.81 9.05 -23.62
CA PHE A 315 4.52 10.31 -23.88
C PHE A 315 5.64 10.50 -22.87
N ASP A 316 6.63 11.32 -23.21
CA ASP A 316 7.64 11.78 -22.27
C ASP A 316 7.10 13.01 -21.53
N LEU A 317 7.15 12.98 -20.20
CA LEU A 317 6.84 14.09 -19.31
C LEU A 317 8.13 14.58 -18.65
N ASN A 318 8.45 15.86 -18.82
CA ASN A 318 9.55 16.51 -18.13
C ASN A 318 9.00 17.58 -17.19
N VAL A 319 9.28 17.44 -15.90
CA VAL A 319 8.82 18.37 -14.87
C VAL A 319 10.05 19.06 -14.27
N PRO A 320 10.24 20.37 -14.49
CA PRO A 320 11.32 21.11 -13.85
C PRO A 320 11.21 21.05 -12.32
N GLU A 321 12.35 21.08 -11.60
CA GLU A 321 12.39 20.98 -10.13
C GLU A 321 11.57 22.07 -9.44
N GLU A 322 11.52 23.26 -10.05
CA GLU A 322 10.76 24.39 -9.55
C GLU A 322 9.24 24.24 -9.69
N SER A 323 8.76 23.29 -10.51
CA SER A 323 7.33 23.14 -10.78
C SER A 323 6.52 22.71 -9.56
N ASN A 324 5.32 23.27 -9.38
CA ASN A 324 4.37 22.84 -8.33
C ASN A 324 3.18 22.06 -8.90
N ALA A 325 3.34 21.40 -10.05
CA ALA A 325 2.33 20.46 -10.53
C ALA A 325 2.11 19.38 -9.45
N SER A 326 0.86 19.18 -9.02
CA SER A 326 0.53 18.16 -8.02
C SER A 326 0.01 16.88 -8.67
N LEU A 327 -0.64 17.01 -9.83
CA LEU A 327 -1.15 15.91 -10.65
C LEU A 327 -1.04 16.29 -12.11
N VAL A 328 -0.52 15.41 -12.96
CA VAL A 328 -0.63 15.53 -14.42
C VAL A 328 -1.64 14.50 -14.91
N ARG A 329 -2.56 14.92 -15.77
CA ARG A 329 -3.64 14.07 -16.28
C ARG A 329 -3.77 14.20 -17.79
N VAL A 330 -4.04 13.07 -18.42
CA VAL A 330 -4.64 13.01 -19.75
C VAL A 330 -6.13 12.72 -19.59
N MET A 331 -6.97 13.40 -20.36
CA MET A 331 -8.40 13.07 -20.46
C MET A 331 -8.73 12.81 -21.91
N PHE A 332 -9.43 11.71 -22.18
CA PHE A 332 -10.03 11.42 -23.47
C PHE A 332 -11.50 11.79 -23.39
N VAL A 333 -11.96 12.53 -24.40
CA VAL A 333 -13.36 12.97 -24.52
C VAL A 333 -13.98 12.20 -25.68
N GLU A 334 -14.97 11.39 -25.39
CA GLU A 334 -15.74 10.66 -26.39
C GLU A 334 -16.73 11.58 -27.11
N THR A 335 -17.23 11.14 -28.26
CA THR A 335 -18.32 11.84 -28.98
C THR A 335 -19.61 11.98 -28.17
N SER A 336 -19.83 11.07 -27.22
CA SER A 336 -20.91 11.10 -26.23
C SER A 336 -20.78 12.25 -25.22
N GLY A 337 -19.59 12.85 -25.14
CA GLY A 337 -19.19 13.83 -24.14
C GLY A 337 -18.62 13.21 -22.86
N ALA A 338 -18.60 11.88 -22.73
CA ALA A 338 -17.99 11.20 -21.61
C ALA A 338 -16.48 11.48 -21.52
N HIS A 339 -15.97 11.58 -20.31
CA HIS A 339 -14.55 11.84 -20.04
C HIS A 339 -13.91 10.67 -19.29
N TYR A 340 -12.79 10.20 -19.82
CA TYR A 340 -11.97 9.15 -19.23
C TYR A 340 -10.57 9.67 -18.93
N ILE A 341 -10.10 9.46 -17.70
CA ILE A 341 -8.90 10.11 -17.17
C ILE A 341 -7.80 9.12 -16.81
N GLY A 342 -6.57 9.44 -17.21
CA GLY A 342 -5.34 8.84 -16.70
C GLY A 342 -4.62 9.86 -15.83
N THR A 343 -4.26 9.49 -14.60
CA THR A 343 -3.60 10.39 -13.63
C THR A 343 -2.20 9.90 -13.28
N THR A 344 -1.23 10.81 -13.24
CA THR A 344 0.10 10.54 -12.68
C THR A 344 0.53 11.65 -11.72
N VAL A 345 1.25 11.28 -10.66
CA VAL A 345 1.88 12.25 -9.75
C VAL A 345 3.23 12.66 -10.35
N PRO A 346 3.41 13.92 -10.76
CA PRO A 346 4.66 14.39 -11.35
C PRO A 346 5.83 14.28 -10.36
N THR A 347 6.99 13.87 -10.87
CA THR A 347 8.28 13.94 -10.17
C THR A 347 9.22 14.75 -11.03
N ALA A 348 10.15 15.49 -10.40
CA ALA A 348 11.13 16.27 -11.14
C ALA A 348 11.93 15.41 -12.13
N GLY A 349 12.28 16.01 -13.26
CA GLY A 349 13.02 15.38 -14.35
C GLY A 349 12.14 14.77 -15.44
N LYS A 350 12.80 14.20 -16.45
CA LYS A 350 12.19 13.57 -17.61
C LYS A 350 11.89 12.10 -17.35
N ARG A 351 10.66 11.67 -17.64
CA ARG A 351 10.24 10.27 -17.56
C ARG A 351 9.18 9.96 -18.60
N ARG A 352 9.14 8.71 -19.05
CA ARG A 352 8.08 8.23 -19.93
C ARG A 352 6.86 7.83 -19.11
N ILE A 353 5.69 8.26 -19.55
CA ILE A 353 4.39 7.95 -18.98
C ILE A 353 3.64 7.06 -19.96
N VAL A 354 2.96 6.04 -19.44
CA VAL A 354 2.08 5.17 -20.22
C VAL A 354 0.74 5.04 -19.50
N PHE A 355 -0.33 5.43 -20.18
CA PHE A 355 -1.70 5.24 -19.73
C PHE A 355 -2.38 4.17 -20.58
N MET A 356 -2.73 3.04 -19.96
CA MET A 356 -3.52 2.01 -20.62
C MET A 356 -4.99 2.40 -20.62
N PHE A 357 -5.64 2.33 -21.78
CA PHE A 357 -7.04 2.70 -21.98
C PHE A 357 -8.00 1.96 -21.04
N ARG A 358 -7.77 0.67 -20.82
CA ARG A 358 -8.58 -0.15 -19.90
C ARG A 358 -8.50 0.26 -18.42
N ASN A 359 -7.58 1.14 -18.03
CA ASN A 359 -7.48 1.62 -16.65
C ASN A 359 -7.88 3.09 -16.52
N LEU A 360 -8.34 3.73 -17.60
CA LEU A 360 -8.81 5.10 -17.48
C LEU A 360 -10.05 5.10 -16.60
N GLU A 361 -10.10 6.06 -15.69
CA GLU A 361 -11.23 6.24 -14.79
C GLU A 361 -12.27 7.12 -15.46
N ARG A 362 -13.56 6.77 -15.33
CA ARG A 362 -14.64 7.63 -15.81
C ARG A 362 -14.83 8.81 -14.85
N LEU A 363 -15.05 10.00 -15.40
CA LEU A 363 -15.51 11.16 -14.62
C LEU A 363 -17.04 11.19 -14.60
N ASP A 364 -17.65 10.72 -13.51
CA ASP A 364 -19.10 10.47 -13.39
C ASP A 364 -19.99 11.70 -13.66
N HIS A 365 -19.47 12.91 -13.50
CA HIS A 365 -20.23 14.15 -13.67
C HIS A 365 -20.14 14.76 -15.08
N MET A 366 -19.49 14.09 -16.03
CA MET A 366 -19.19 14.65 -17.36
C MET A 366 -19.73 13.76 -18.48
N GLY A 367 -20.73 14.27 -19.22
CA GLY A 367 -21.30 13.61 -20.39
C GLY A 367 -22.17 12.39 -20.07
N ILE A 368 -22.82 11.86 -21.09
CA ILE A 368 -23.55 10.59 -21.02
C ILE A 368 -22.60 9.51 -21.52
N ASP A 369 -22.43 8.44 -20.76
CA ASP A 369 -21.76 7.23 -21.23
C ASP A 369 -22.79 6.09 -21.22
N PRO A 370 -23.27 5.67 -22.41
CA PRO A 370 -24.32 4.66 -22.55
C PRO A 370 -23.90 3.24 -22.13
N ASN A 371 -22.60 2.91 -22.16
CA ASN A 371 -22.13 1.53 -22.03
C ASN A 371 -21.28 1.27 -20.78
N GLY A 372 -20.86 2.32 -20.07
CA GLY A 372 -20.08 2.20 -18.84
C GLY A 372 -18.58 2.03 -19.06
N HIS A 373 -18.10 2.14 -20.30
CA HIS A 373 -16.76 1.74 -20.71
C HIS A 373 -16.13 2.77 -21.66
N PHE A 374 -14.80 2.86 -21.63
CA PHE A 374 -14.08 3.74 -22.54
C PHE A 374 -14.17 3.21 -23.98
N ASP A 375 -14.65 4.05 -24.89
CA ASP A 375 -14.87 3.77 -26.31
C ASP A 375 -13.75 4.42 -27.17
N PRO A 376 -12.63 3.71 -27.41
CA PRO A 376 -11.47 4.28 -28.10
C PRO A 376 -11.71 4.52 -29.60
N ASP A 377 -12.79 4.00 -30.20
CA ASP A 377 -13.09 4.12 -31.62
C ASP A 377 -13.73 5.47 -32.01
N ALA A 378 -14.18 6.26 -31.02
CA ALA A 378 -14.89 7.51 -31.24
C ALA A 378 -14.43 8.65 -30.33
N ILE A 379 -13.14 9.00 -30.38
CA ILE A 379 -12.56 10.09 -29.57
C ILE A 379 -12.73 11.44 -30.24
N ALA A 380 -13.44 12.37 -29.58
CA ALA A 380 -13.70 13.73 -30.06
C ALA A 380 -12.60 14.73 -29.66
N ALA A 381 -11.98 14.56 -28.50
CA ALA A 381 -10.91 15.42 -28.03
C ALA A 381 -9.97 14.72 -27.03
N VAL A 382 -8.78 15.30 -26.87
CA VAL A 382 -7.82 14.94 -25.82
C VAL A 382 -7.49 16.20 -25.01
N LYS A 383 -7.48 16.09 -23.69
CA LYS A 383 -6.96 17.12 -22.78
C LYS A 383 -5.69 16.62 -22.12
N LEU A 384 -4.70 17.49 -21.98
CA LEU A 384 -3.49 17.23 -21.21
C LEU A 384 -3.24 18.43 -20.33
N GLY A 385 -3.11 18.20 -19.03
CA GLY A 385 -2.90 19.29 -18.10
C GLY A 385 -2.70 18.79 -16.69
N CYS A 386 -2.97 19.67 -15.73
CA CYS A 386 -2.62 19.39 -14.36
C CYS A 386 -3.41 20.23 -13.34
N ASN A 387 -3.38 19.73 -12.11
CA ASN A 387 -3.65 20.53 -10.93
C ASN A 387 -2.32 21.02 -10.33
N ALA A 388 -2.35 22.16 -9.65
CA ALA A 388 -1.18 22.72 -9.00
C ALA A 388 -1.39 22.94 -7.49
N GLY A 389 -0.35 22.63 -6.71
CA GLY A 389 -0.35 22.90 -5.27
C GLY A 389 -0.12 24.38 -4.93
N ARG A 390 0.42 25.15 -5.88
CA ARG A 390 0.74 26.59 -5.74
C ARG A 390 0.33 27.37 -6.98
N ASN A 391 0.51 28.69 -6.95
CA ASN A 391 0.06 29.62 -7.98
C ASN A 391 0.86 29.58 -9.29
N TYR A 392 1.77 28.64 -9.47
CA TYR A 392 2.46 28.45 -10.73
C TYR A 392 2.76 26.97 -10.97
N LEU A 393 2.72 26.57 -12.24
CA LEU A 393 3.13 25.24 -12.68
C LEU A 393 3.86 25.35 -14.02
N VAL A 394 4.78 24.43 -14.23
CA VAL A 394 5.42 24.23 -15.53
C VAL A 394 5.69 22.76 -15.77
N PHE A 395 5.41 22.28 -16.97
CA PHE A 395 5.90 20.98 -17.43
C PHE A 395 6.03 20.97 -18.94
N GLU A 396 6.77 20.00 -19.44
CA GLU A 396 6.92 19.75 -20.86
C GLU A 396 6.46 18.33 -21.18
N ALA A 397 5.83 18.15 -22.33
CA ALA A 397 5.40 16.87 -22.84
C ALA A 397 5.82 16.70 -24.30
N SER A 398 6.34 15.53 -24.65
CA SER A 398 6.84 15.23 -26.00
C SER A 398 6.68 13.75 -26.32
N ASN A 399 7.00 13.36 -27.56
CA ASN A 399 7.03 11.95 -27.99
C ASN A 399 5.70 11.23 -27.73
N PHE A 400 4.57 11.90 -28.00
CA PHE A 400 3.26 11.29 -27.90
C PHE A 400 3.09 10.17 -28.92
N GLU A 401 2.62 9.02 -28.45
CA GLU A 401 2.33 7.89 -29.32
C GLU A 401 1.23 7.00 -28.75
N LEU A 402 0.44 6.41 -29.65
CA LEU A 402 -0.40 5.28 -29.29
C LEU A 402 0.46 4.03 -29.21
N VAL A 403 0.20 3.16 -28.23
CA VAL A 403 1.01 1.96 -27.96
C VAL A 403 0.15 0.71 -27.83
N SER A 404 0.69 -0.42 -28.26
CA SER A 404 0.16 -1.75 -27.98
C SER A 404 1.29 -2.66 -27.52
N PHE A 405 1.03 -3.43 -26.47
CA PHE A 405 1.96 -4.40 -25.91
C PHE A 405 1.57 -5.85 -26.25
N LYS A 406 0.37 -6.06 -26.79
CA LYS A 406 -0.10 -7.37 -27.28
C LYS A 406 0.12 -7.50 -28.79
N SER A 407 0.60 -8.66 -29.24
CA SER A 407 0.51 -9.01 -30.66
C SER A 407 -0.91 -9.48 -30.96
N GLN A 408 -1.74 -8.62 -31.56
CA GLN A 408 -3.09 -9.00 -31.99
C GLN A 408 -3.10 -9.88 -33.26
N PHE A 409 -1.94 -10.22 -33.84
CA PHE A 409 -1.84 -11.01 -35.07
C PHE A 409 -1.12 -12.35 -34.88
N ARG A 410 -1.82 -13.34 -34.31
CA ARG A 410 -1.63 -14.78 -34.61
C ARG A 410 -2.95 -15.52 -34.41
N ALA A 411 -3.92 -15.24 -35.27
CA ALA A 411 -5.12 -16.05 -35.42
C ALA A 411 -5.55 -16.14 -36.89
N SER A 412 -4.62 -16.56 -37.76
CA SER A 412 -4.91 -17.07 -39.11
C SER A 412 -3.60 -17.39 -39.83
N SER A 413 -3.12 -18.64 -39.73
CA SER A 413 -2.22 -19.34 -40.71
C SER A 413 -1.31 -20.42 -40.09
N LEU A 414 -1.80 -21.22 -39.15
CA LEU A 414 -1.15 -22.50 -38.79
C LEU A 414 -2.15 -23.65 -38.89
N GLU A 415 -2.83 -23.72 -40.03
CA GLU A 415 -3.36 -24.96 -40.60
C GLU A 415 -2.94 -24.98 -42.07
N ALA A 416 -1.74 -25.48 -42.32
CA ALA A 416 -1.30 -26.09 -43.58
C ALA A 416 0.21 -26.36 -43.48
N CYS A 417 0.56 -27.52 -42.94
CA CYS A 417 1.63 -28.37 -43.43
C CYS A 417 1.68 -29.62 -42.52
N SER A 418 0.78 -30.54 -42.82
CA SER A 418 1.02 -31.96 -42.68
C SER A 418 2.22 -32.37 -43.53
N PHE A 419 3.25 -32.95 -42.93
CA PHE A 419 3.92 -34.19 -43.33
C PHE A 419 4.70 -34.76 -42.14
#